data_AF-A0A941NS11-F1
#
_entry.id   AF-A0A941NS11-F1
#
_cell.length_a   1.000
_cell.length_b   1.000
_cell.length_c   1.000
_cell.angle_alpha   90.00
_cell.angle_beta   90.00
_cell.angle_gamma   90.00
#
_symmetry.space_group_name_H-M   'P 1'
#
loop_
_entity.id
_entity.type
_entity.pdbx_description
1 polymer ?
#
loop_
_entity_poly.entity_id
_entity_poly.type
_entity_poly.pdbx_seq_one_letter_code
_entity_poly.pdbx_strand_id
1 'polypeptide(L)'
;MQEIIDNTQLKKFGIVLIIGLVAIFGLLFPFLKDHPLPLWPYVTASILLVPTLFKPQYLNFIYKPWMKLGHYLGWINTRIILGVIFYVLITPMGLFMRLFGKDPMDRGYLNNVDSYRKKSTQQPPSHMEKPF
;
A
#
# COMPACT_ATOMS: atom_id res chain seq x y z
N MET A 1 12.99 20.66 5.00
CA MET A 1 12.34 21.34 3.87
C MET A 1 10.87 21.50 4.24
N GLN A 2 10.40 22.72 4.52
CA GLN A 2 8.98 22.95 4.80
C GLN A 2 8.21 22.70 3.52
N GLU A 3 7.38 21.66 3.49
CA GLU A 3 6.44 21.41 2.39
C GLU A 3 5.54 22.64 2.25
N ILE A 4 5.66 23.36 1.14
CA ILE A 4 4.75 24.44 0.79
C ILE A 4 3.47 23.76 0.33
N ILE A 5 2.50 23.65 1.22
CA ILE A 5 1.22 22.99 0.92
C ILE A 5 0.39 23.92 0.03
N ASP A 6 0.03 23.44 -1.15
CA ASP A 6 -0.78 24.20 -2.10
C ASP A 6 -2.23 24.34 -1.59
N ASN A 7 -2.80 25.54 -1.75
CA ASN A 7 -4.19 25.80 -1.39
C ASN A 7 -5.16 24.90 -2.15
N THR A 8 -4.84 24.51 -3.39
CA THR A 8 -5.65 23.57 -4.18
C THR A 8 -5.70 22.18 -3.51
N GLN A 9 -4.58 21.72 -2.95
CA GLN A 9 -4.53 20.44 -2.24
C GLN A 9 -5.38 20.47 -0.97
N LEU A 10 -5.29 21.56 -0.18
CA LEU A 10 -6.11 21.74 1.02
C LEU A 10 -7.60 21.80 0.69
N LYS A 11 -7.98 22.45 -0.42
CA LYS A 11 -9.37 22.47 -0.91
C LYS A 11 -9.86 21.07 -1.29
N LYS A 12 -9.06 20.31 -2.07
CA LYS A 12 -9.38 18.93 -2.45
C LYS A 12 -9.54 18.04 -1.21
N PHE A 13 -8.63 18.16 -0.23
CA PHE A 13 -8.72 17.43 1.03
C PHE A 13 -10.02 17.76 1.77
N GLY A 14 -10.36 19.04 1.92
CA GLY A 14 -11.61 19.46 2.56
C GLY A 14 -12.86 18.91 1.88
N ILE A 15 -12.92 18.97 0.54
CA ILE A 15 -14.02 18.42 -0.25
C ILE A 15 -14.13 16.90 -0.04
N VAL A 16 -13.02 16.16 -0.12
CA VAL A 16 -13.00 14.70 0.09
C VAL A 16 -13.45 14.34 1.51
N LEU A 17 -13.02 15.11 2.51
CA LEU A 17 -13.40 14.88 3.91
C LEU A 17 -14.90 15.12 4.11
N ILE A 18 -15.46 16.21 3.54
CA ILE A 18 -16.89 16.53 3.59
C ILE A 18 -17.73 15.44 2.90
N ILE A 19 -17.37 15.07 1.67
CA ILE A 19 -18.07 14.02 0.91
C ILE A 19 -17.99 12.70 1.66
N GLY A 20 -16.81 12.32 2.15
CA GLY A 20 -16.62 11.09 2.92
C GLY A 20 -17.46 11.07 4.20
N LEU A 21 -17.52 12.18 4.94
CA LEU A 21 -18.29 12.29 6.17
C LEU A 21 -19.79 12.10 5.91
N VAL A 22 -20.33 12.78 4.90
CA VAL A 22 -21.75 12.69 4.53
C VAL A 22 -22.08 11.31 3.95
N ALA A 23 -21.24 10.78 3.05
CA ALA A 23 -21.48 9.48 2.42
C ALA A 23 -21.45 8.34 3.45
N ILE A 24 -20.46 8.32 4.34
CA ILE A 24 -20.29 7.23 5.31
C ILE A 24 -21.29 7.37 6.47
N PHE A 25 -21.33 8.53 7.13
CA PHE A 25 -22.11 8.69 8.37
C PHE A 25 -23.54 9.20 8.13
N GLY A 26 -23.77 9.93 7.04
CA GLY A 26 -25.09 10.44 6.68
C GLY A 26 -25.91 9.45 5.86
N LEU A 27 -25.27 8.59 5.05
CA LEU A 27 -25.99 7.71 4.11
C LEU A 27 -25.73 6.22 4.36
N LEU A 28 -24.46 5.77 4.36
CA LEU A 28 -24.12 4.35 4.45
C LEU A 28 -24.49 3.74 5.81
N PHE A 29 -24.16 4.42 6.91
CA PHE A 29 -24.39 3.91 8.27
C PHE A 29 -25.87 3.86 8.65
N PRO A 30 -26.69 4.89 8.34
CA PRO A 30 -28.14 4.83 8.57
C PRO A 30 -28.83 3.78 7.70
N PHE A 31 -28.39 3.63 6.44
CA PHE A 31 -28.92 2.62 5.52
C PHE A 31 -28.66 1.18 6.00
N LEU A 32 -27.52 0.92 6.64
CA LEU A 32 -27.19 -0.42 7.15
C LEU A 32 -27.89 -0.79 8.46
N LYS A 33 -28.43 0.19 9.20
CA LYS A 33 -28.92 -0.01 10.58
C LYS A 33 -30.37 0.42 10.81
N ASP A 34 -31.11 0.79 9.76
CA ASP A 34 -32.49 1.31 9.85
C ASP A 34 -32.66 2.43 10.90
N HIS A 35 -31.63 3.25 11.07
CA HIS A 35 -31.66 4.38 11.99
C HIS A 35 -32.09 5.66 11.26
N PRO A 36 -32.74 6.61 11.95
CA PRO A 36 -33.05 7.90 11.37
C PRO A 36 -31.77 8.62 10.93
N LEU A 37 -31.87 9.37 9.82
CA LEU A 37 -30.73 10.13 9.27
C LEU A 37 -30.16 11.06 10.35
N PRO A 38 -28.94 10.81 10.84
CA PRO A 38 -28.35 11.64 11.87
C PRO A 38 -28.04 13.01 11.28
N LEU A 39 -28.42 14.09 11.96
CA LEU A 39 -28.19 15.47 11.49
C LEU A 39 -26.73 15.92 11.67
N TRP A 40 -26.01 15.33 12.62
CA TRP A 40 -24.65 15.75 12.98
C TRP A 40 -23.62 15.72 11.83
N PRO A 41 -23.61 14.74 10.89
CA PRO A 41 -22.67 14.73 9.77
C PRO A 41 -22.91 15.88 8.80
N TYR A 42 -24.17 16.29 8.61
CA TYR A 42 -24.52 17.43 7.76
C TYR A 42 -24.11 18.76 8.39
N VAL A 43 -24.31 18.91 9.71
CA VAL A 43 -23.89 20.11 10.45
C VAL A 43 -22.37 20.26 10.43
N THR A 44 -21.65 19.18 10.70
CA THR A 44 -20.17 19.19 10.68
C THR A 44 -19.61 19.40 9.27
N ALA A 45 -20.22 18.80 8.25
CA ALA A 45 -19.91 19.07 6.84
C ALA A 45 -20.09 20.55 6.48
N SER A 46 -21.19 21.16 6.90
CA SER A 46 -21.46 22.59 6.67
C SER A 46 -20.41 23.49 7.34
N ILE A 47 -20.01 23.17 8.57
CA ILE A 47 -18.98 23.91 9.30
C ILE A 47 -17.62 23.81 8.58
N LEU A 48 -17.28 22.63 8.06
CA LEU A 48 -16.02 22.40 7.34
C LEU A 48 -16.02 23.00 5.92
N LEU A 49 -17.19 23.23 5.32
CA LEU A 49 -17.31 23.83 4.00
C LEU A 49 -16.80 25.28 3.98
N VAL A 50 -17.08 26.05 5.03
CA VAL A 50 -16.68 27.47 5.17
C VAL A 50 -15.15 27.66 5.07
N PRO A 51 -14.32 27.01 5.91
CA PRO A 51 -12.86 27.15 5.78
C PRO A 51 -12.33 26.55 4.48
N THR A 52 -12.97 25.52 3.93
CA THR A 52 -12.57 24.93 2.65
C THR A 52 -12.69 25.93 1.49
N LEU A 53 -13.76 26.73 1.43
CA LEU A 53 -13.96 27.70 0.36
C LEU A 53 -13.18 29.01 0.56
N PHE A 54 -13.26 29.59 1.77
CA PHE A 54 -12.80 30.96 2.03
C PHE A 54 -11.33 31.03 2.46
N LYS A 55 -10.87 30.13 3.34
CA LYS A 55 -9.49 30.13 3.86
C LYS A 55 -8.99 28.70 4.12
N PRO A 56 -8.56 27.98 3.07
CA PRO A 56 -8.13 26.58 3.20
C PRO A 56 -6.88 26.41 4.08
N GLN A 57 -6.15 27.49 4.37
CA GLN A 57 -5.00 27.47 5.27
C GLN A 57 -5.32 26.97 6.69
N TYR A 58 -6.55 27.16 7.18
CA TYR A 58 -6.94 26.60 8.49
C TYR A 58 -7.02 25.07 8.48
N LEU A 59 -7.36 24.47 7.35
CA LEU A 59 -7.36 23.01 7.18
C LEU A 59 -5.96 22.41 7.33
N ASN A 60 -4.91 23.21 7.22
CA ASN A 60 -3.53 22.75 7.36
C ASN A 60 -3.25 22.10 8.74
N PHE A 61 -3.87 22.62 9.80
CA PHE A 61 -3.73 22.06 11.14
C PHE A 61 -4.25 20.61 11.24
N ILE A 62 -5.30 20.29 10.49
CA ILE A 62 -5.90 18.95 10.43
C ILE A 62 -5.21 18.08 9.37
N TYR A 63 -4.87 18.68 8.22
CA TYR A 63 -4.26 18.01 7.09
C TYR A 63 -2.90 17.39 7.45
N LYS A 64 -2.02 18.13 8.13
CA LYS A 64 -0.68 17.63 8.50
C LYS A 64 -0.70 16.34 9.33
N PRO A 65 -1.39 16.28 10.49
CA PRO A 65 -1.44 15.05 11.27
C PRO A 65 -2.17 13.94 10.52
N TRP A 66 -3.22 14.26 9.76
CA TRP A 66 -3.92 13.27 8.94
C TRP A 66 -3.02 12.61 7.90
N MET A 67 -2.24 13.41 7.16
CA MET A 67 -1.28 12.90 6.18
C MET A 67 -0.13 12.13 6.84
N LYS A 68 0.34 12.57 8.01
CA LYS A 68 1.34 11.84 8.79
C LYS A 68 0.82 10.45 9.19
N LEU A 69 -0.43 10.37 9.68
CA LEU A 69 -1.08 9.09 9.97
C LEU A 69 -1.20 8.22 8.72
N GLY A 70 -1.64 8.79 7.60
CA GLY A 70 -1.71 8.09 6.31
C GLY A 70 -0.36 7.53 5.88
N HIS A 71 0.73 8.26 6.11
CA HIS A 71 2.08 7.80 5.80
C HIS A 71 2.50 6.60 6.65
N TYR A 72 2.25 6.64 7.97
CA TYR A 72 2.53 5.49 8.84
C TYR A 72 1.66 4.29 8.50
N LEU A 73 0.37 4.51 8.24
CA LEU A 73 -0.54 3.45 7.78
C LEU A 73 -0.05 2.83 6.48
N GLY A 74 0.41 3.64 5.51
CA GLY A 74 1.01 3.15 4.26
C GLY A 74 2.26 2.32 4.51
N TRP A 75 3.14 2.77 5.39
CA TRP A 75 4.37 2.04 5.77
C TRP A 75 4.09 0.68 6.42
N ILE A 76 3.04 0.61 7.25
CA ILE A 76 2.55 -0.64 7.85
C ILE A 76 1.93 -1.52 6.77
N ASN A 77 1.04 -0.96 5.94
CA ASN A 77 0.29 -1.67 4.92
C ASN A 77 1.22 -2.38 3.92
N THR A 78 2.25 -1.69 3.41
CA THR A 78 3.23 -2.31 2.50
C THR A 78 3.93 -3.52 3.13
N ARG A 79 4.25 -3.44 4.41
CA ARG A 79 4.89 -4.53 5.17
C ARG A 79 3.94 -5.72 5.37
N ILE A 80 2.68 -5.43 5.68
CA ILE A 80 1.65 -6.46 5.81
C ILE A 80 1.42 -7.15 4.47
N ILE A 81 1.18 -6.40 3.40
CA ILE A 81 0.95 -6.96 2.06
C ILE A 81 2.13 -7.83 1.63
N LEU A 82 3.36 -7.33 1.77
CA LEU A 82 4.54 -8.10 1.40
C LEU A 82 4.72 -9.35 2.27
N GLY A 83 4.47 -9.25 3.58
CA GLY A 83 4.48 -10.39 4.50
C GLY A 83 3.45 -11.44 4.12
N VAL A 84 2.22 -11.04 3.81
CA VAL A 84 1.15 -11.93 3.35
C VAL A 84 1.56 -12.62 2.05
N ILE A 85 2.03 -11.88 1.06
CA ILE A 85 2.52 -12.46 -0.22
C ILE A 85 3.63 -13.49 0.04
N PHE A 86 4.60 -13.16 0.90
CA PHE A 86 5.71 -14.06 1.19
C PHE A 86 5.25 -15.36 1.87
N TYR A 87 4.36 -15.27 2.86
CA TYR A 87 3.92 -16.45 3.61
C TYR A 87 2.81 -17.26 2.90
N VAL A 88 1.98 -16.63 2.06
CA VAL A 88 0.87 -17.29 1.36
C VAL A 88 1.28 -17.82 -0.01
N LEU A 89 2.22 -17.17 -0.69
CA LEU A 89 2.65 -17.59 -2.03
C LEU A 89 4.05 -18.18 -2.02
N ILE A 90 5.04 -17.42 -1.55
CA ILE A 90 6.47 -17.80 -1.72
C ILE A 90 6.84 -18.98 -0.83
N THR A 91 6.45 -18.93 0.44
CA THR A 91 6.77 -19.96 1.44
C THR A 91 6.16 -21.33 1.10
N PRO A 92 4.85 -21.44 0.79
CA PRO A 92 4.28 -22.72 0.40
C PRO A 92 4.82 -23.20 -0.93
N MET A 93 5.12 -22.31 -1.90
CA MET A 93 5.78 -22.71 -3.14
C MET A 93 7.13 -23.38 -2.87
N GLY A 94 7.96 -22.79 -2.00
CA GLY A 94 9.23 -23.38 -1.58
C GLY A 94 9.04 -24.70 -0.82
N LEU A 95 8.01 -24.80 0.03
CA LEU A 95 7.67 -26.04 0.73
C LEU A 95 7.25 -27.13 -0.25
N PHE A 96 6.40 -26.83 -1.23
CA PHE A 96 6.01 -27.76 -2.29
C PHE A 96 7.23 -28.22 -3.09
N MET A 97 8.11 -27.32 -3.49
CA MET A 97 9.35 -27.70 -4.19
C MET A 97 10.19 -28.67 -3.36
N ARG A 98 10.33 -28.42 -2.05
CA ARG A 98 11.04 -29.31 -1.12
C ARG A 98 10.35 -30.68 -0.96
N LEU A 99 9.01 -30.71 -0.88
CA LEU A 99 8.23 -31.95 -0.81
C LEU A 99 8.36 -32.78 -2.10
N PHE A 100 8.41 -32.15 -3.27
CA PHE A 100 8.63 -32.80 -4.55
C PHE A 100 10.12 -33.08 -4.86
N GLY A 101 11.03 -32.84 -3.90
CA GLY A 101 12.47 -33.09 -4.06
C GLY A 101 13.16 -32.18 -5.09
N LYS A 102 12.52 -31.08 -5.50
CA LYS A 102 13.10 -30.11 -6.45
C LYS A 102 13.90 -29.07 -5.68
N ASP A 103 15.22 -29.14 -5.76
CA ASP A 103 16.12 -28.09 -5.29
C ASP A 103 16.80 -27.39 -6.47
N PRO A 104 16.32 -26.22 -6.92
CA PRO A 104 16.91 -25.51 -8.06
C PRO A 104 18.31 -24.97 -7.77
N MET A 105 18.73 -24.94 -6.51
CA MET A 105 20.03 -24.40 -6.10
C MET A 105 21.02 -25.50 -5.73
N ASP A 106 20.68 -26.79 -5.90
CA ASP A 106 21.54 -27.94 -5.60
C ASP A 106 22.27 -27.80 -4.26
N ARG A 107 21.54 -27.42 -3.20
CA ARG A 107 22.11 -27.11 -1.87
C ARG A 107 22.37 -28.37 -1.04
N GLY A 108 22.04 -29.55 -1.59
CA GLY A 108 22.32 -30.83 -0.96
C GLY A 108 23.81 -31.01 -0.71
N TYR A 109 24.17 -31.42 0.51
CA TYR A 109 25.54 -31.75 0.86
C TYR A 109 25.93 -33.04 0.13
N LEU A 110 26.97 -32.96 -0.71
CA LEU A 110 27.55 -34.07 -1.45
C LEU A 110 28.89 -34.44 -0.80
N ASN A 111 28.97 -35.64 -0.22
CA ASN A 111 30.13 -36.08 0.58
C ASN A 111 31.33 -36.53 -0.29
N ASN A 112 31.13 -36.68 -1.60
CA ASN A 112 32.08 -37.31 -2.52
C ASN A 112 32.26 -36.49 -3.80
N VAL A 113 32.51 -35.18 -3.64
CA VAL A 113 32.81 -34.26 -4.75
C VAL A 113 34.00 -33.38 -4.38
N ASP A 114 34.96 -33.25 -5.30
CA ASP A 114 36.15 -32.42 -5.11
C ASP A 114 35.83 -30.92 -5.03
N SER A 115 34.71 -30.48 -5.63
CA SER A 115 34.27 -29.09 -5.60
C SER A 115 32.79 -28.93 -5.97
N TYR A 116 32.12 -27.97 -5.34
CA TYR A 116 30.74 -27.54 -5.69
C TYR A 116 30.69 -26.57 -6.88
N ARG A 117 31.83 -26.21 -7.48
CA ARG A 117 31.88 -25.26 -8.61
C ARG A 117 31.23 -25.89 -9.85
N LYS A 118 30.15 -25.29 -10.35
CA LYS A 118 29.66 -25.58 -11.70
C LYS A 118 30.57 -24.89 -12.72
N LYS A 119 31.18 -25.65 -13.63
CA LYS A 119 31.99 -25.08 -14.72
C LYS A 119 31.09 -24.25 -15.62
N SER A 120 31.49 -23.01 -15.89
CA SER A 120 30.80 -22.15 -16.86
C SER A 120 30.90 -22.80 -18.24
N THR A 121 29.77 -23.06 -18.87
CA THR A 121 29.72 -23.50 -20.26
C THR A 121 30.05 -22.31 -21.15
N GLN A 122 31.05 -22.43 -22.01
CA GLN A 122 31.34 -21.36 -22.97
C GLN A 122 30.22 -21.31 -24.01
N GLN A 123 29.47 -20.21 -23.98
CA GLN A 123 28.46 -19.91 -24.98
C GLN A 123 29.16 -19.60 -26.32
N PRO A 124 28.68 -20.11 -27.47
CA PRO A 124 29.28 -19.82 -28.76
C PRO A 124 29.18 -18.32 -29.07
N PRO A 125 30.13 -17.74 -29.84
CA PRO A 125 30.11 -16.32 -30.19
C PRO A 125 28.80 -15.85 -30.84
N SER A 126 28.13 -16.73 -31.59
CA SER A 126 26.81 -16.49 -32.19
C SER A 126 25.70 -16.20 -31.18
N HIS A 127 25.85 -16.62 -29.92
CA HIS A 127 24.91 -16.30 -28.84
C HIS A 127 24.96 -14.81 -28.45
N MET A 128 26.07 -14.11 -28.76
CA MET A 128 26.17 -12.66 -28.56
C MET A 128 25.49 -11.87 -29.67
N GLU A 129 25.21 -12.48 -30.82
CA GLU A 129 24.53 -11.81 -31.95
C GLU A 129 23.03 -11.62 -31.71
N LYS A 130 22.43 -12.44 -30.83
CA LYS A 130 21.02 -12.35 -30.43
C LYS A 130 20.90 -12.40 -28.90
N PRO A 131 21.07 -11.25 -28.23
CA PRO A 131 21.13 -11.20 -26.77
C PRO A 131 19.77 -11.37 -26.06
N PHE A 132 18.66 -11.49 -26.81
CA PHE A 132 17.30 -11.64 -26.30
C PHE A 132 16.60 -12.85 -26.92
#